data_AF-A0A1I6AM98-F1
#
_entry.id   AF-A0A1I6AM98-F1
#
_cell.length_a   1.000
_cell.length_b   1.000
_cell.length_c   1.000
_cell.angle_alpha   90.00
_cell.angle_beta   90.00
_cell.angle_gamma   90.00
#
_symmetry.space_group_name_H-M   'P 1'
#
loop_
_entity.id
_entity.type
_entity.pdbx_description
1 polymer ?
#
loop_
_entity_poly.entity_id
_entity_poly.type
_entity_poly.pdbx_seq_one_letter_code
_entity_poly.pdbx_strand_id
1 'polypeptide(L)'
;MAPLPAWRDLVIAVTPCAEPNARMAAAAVRSGAIGVLDLGHDAARARAALAAMAEEVRRPYGVRVSARCPLPPTELPEAVDTVITTPNGSAGGGPGSGRACSPRPPPPSRPWTPCGPARTG
;
A
#
# COMPACT_ATOMS: atom_id res chain seq x y z
N MET A 1 -30.22 2.69 9.95
CA MET A 1 -29.01 2.31 9.18
C MET A 1 -27.83 2.55 10.09
N ALA A 2 -27.11 1.50 10.49
CA ALA A 2 -25.91 1.69 11.31
C ALA A 2 -24.81 2.35 10.47
N PRO A 3 -24.03 3.31 11.02
CA PRO A 3 -22.90 3.88 10.30
C PRO A 3 -21.96 2.76 9.85
N LEU A 4 -21.45 2.87 8.63
CA LEU A 4 -20.45 1.94 8.13
C LEU A 4 -19.20 2.05 9.01
N PRO A 5 -18.45 0.95 9.19
CA PRO A 5 -17.22 1.01 9.95
C PRO A 5 -16.25 2.00 9.29
N ALA A 6 -15.51 2.77 10.09
CA ALA A 6 -14.70 3.92 9.66
C ALA A 6 -13.70 3.62 8.51
N TRP A 7 -13.35 2.35 8.28
CA TRP A 7 -12.49 1.95 7.17
C TRP A 7 -13.18 1.99 5.80
N ARG A 8 -14.52 2.02 5.73
CA ARG A 8 -15.23 2.11 4.43
C ARG A 8 -15.08 3.46 3.77
N ASP A 9 -14.87 4.50 4.57
CA ASP A 9 -14.61 5.86 4.08
C ASP A 9 -13.10 6.11 3.91
N LEU A 10 -12.24 5.11 4.19
CA LEU A 10 -10.79 5.21 4.01
C LEU A 10 -10.44 5.14 2.52
N VAL A 11 -9.83 6.20 2.01
CA VAL A 11 -9.29 6.26 0.66
C VAL A 11 -7.80 5.95 0.69
N ILE A 12 -7.38 4.94 -0.07
CA ILE A 12 -5.98 4.61 -0.34
C ILE A 12 -5.68 4.97 -1.80
N ALA A 13 -4.83 5.98 -2.00
CA ALA A 13 -4.47 6.46 -3.33
C ALA A 13 -3.07 5.95 -3.71
N VAL A 14 -3.02 4.96 -4.60
CA VAL A 14 -1.77 4.34 -5.04
C VAL A 14 -1.26 5.04 -6.30
N THR A 15 -0.02 5.54 -6.27
CA THR A 15 0.59 6.16 -7.45
C THR A 15 0.69 5.15 -8.60
N PRO A 16 0.49 5.58 -9.87
CA PRO A 16 0.52 4.70 -11.03
C PRO A 16 1.78 3.83 -11.09
N CYS A 17 1.59 2.58 -11.51
CA CYS A 17 2.57 1.52 -11.36
C CYS A 17 3.71 1.60 -12.40
N ALA A 18 4.87 2.18 -12.07
CA ALA A 18 6.19 1.91 -12.69
C ALA A 18 7.26 2.92 -12.26
N GLU A 19 6.88 4.18 -12.02
CA GLU A 19 7.80 5.26 -11.72
C GLU A 19 7.39 5.95 -10.40
N PRO A 20 8.31 6.00 -9.42
CA PRO A 20 8.03 6.68 -8.16
C PRO A 20 7.63 8.15 -8.38
N ASN A 21 6.42 8.52 -7.97
CA ASN A 21 5.89 9.89 -8.10
C ASN A 21 5.49 10.47 -6.73
N ALA A 22 6.46 11.11 -6.07
CA ALA A 22 6.26 11.70 -4.75
C ALA A 22 5.18 12.80 -4.74
N ARG A 23 5.10 13.63 -5.78
CA ARG A 23 4.12 14.73 -5.84
C ARG A 23 2.68 14.23 -5.83
N MET A 24 2.39 13.15 -6.55
CA MET A 24 1.05 12.54 -6.55
C MET A 24 0.71 11.92 -5.19
N ALA A 25 1.64 11.18 -4.59
CA ALA A 25 1.43 10.60 -3.27
C ALA A 25 1.23 11.69 -2.20
N ALA A 26 2.06 12.74 -2.21
CA ALA A 26 1.94 13.87 -1.29
C ALA A 26 0.63 14.65 -1.49
N ALA A 27 0.17 14.82 -2.73
CA ALA A 27 -1.13 15.43 -3.00
C ALA A 27 -2.28 14.64 -2.38
N ALA A 28 -2.23 13.30 -2.43
CA ALA A 28 -3.24 12.45 -1.80
C ALA A 28 -3.18 12.51 -0.26
N VAL A 29 -1.97 12.54 0.33
CA VAL A 29 -1.81 12.75 1.77
C VAL A 29 -2.42 14.09 2.21
N ARG A 30 -2.20 15.15 1.43
CA ARG A 30 -2.78 16.48 1.70
C ARG A 30 -4.31 16.50 1.53
N SER A 31 -4.88 15.65 0.67
CA SER A 31 -6.33 15.51 0.53
C SER A 31 -7.00 14.68 1.64
N GLY A 32 -6.22 14.15 2.60
CA GLY A 32 -6.75 13.32 3.68
C GLY A 32 -6.79 11.82 3.39
N ALA A 33 -6.37 11.39 2.20
CA ALA A 33 -6.20 9.98 1.87
C ALA A 33 -4.87 9.43 2.42
N ILE A 34 -4.72 8.11 2.44
CA ILE A 34 -3.39 7.49 2.55
C ILE A 34 -2.78 7.53 1.15
N GLY A 35 -1.83 8.45 0.93
CA GLY A 35 -1.04 8.48 -0.30
C GLY A 35 0.01 7.37 -0.27
N VAL A 36 -0.02 6.50 -1.29
CA VAL A 36 0.87 5.35 -1.40
C VAL A 36 1.84 5.55 -2.55
N LEU A 37 3.13 5.66 -2.24
CA LEU A 37 4.22 5.76 -3.22
C LEU A 37 4.62 4.37 -3.72
N ASP A 38 4.54 4.14 -5.03
CA ASP A 38 5.13 2.96 -5.65
C ASP A 38 6.65 3.10 -5.76
N LEU A 39 7.40 2.15 -5.20
CA LEU A 39 8.87 2.16 -5.21
C LEU A 39 9.46 1.66 -6.54
N GLY A 40 8.66 1.08 -7.43
CA GLY A 40 9.10 0.65 -8.76
C GLY A 40 10.19 -0.42 -8.70
N HIS A 41 11.14 -0.34 -9.63
CA HIS A 41 12.24 -1.30 -9.79
C HIS A 41 13.65 -0.65 -9.81
N ASP A 42 13.74 0.67 -9.60
CA ASP A 42 14.98 1.43 -9.62
C ASP A 42 15.25 2.00 -8.23
N ALA A 43 16.37 1.59 -7.62
CA ALA A 43 16.69 1.92 -6.24
C ALA A 43 17.02 3.40 -6.04
N ALA A 44 17.63 4.05 -7.04
CA ALA A 44 17.96 5.46 -6.96
C ALA A 44 16.69 6.31 -7.06
N ARG A 45 15.81 5.99 -8.00
CA ARG A 45 14.51 6.66 -8.14
C ARG A 45 13.61 6.46 -6.93
N ALA A 46 13.59 5.26 -6.37
CA ALA A 46 12.82 4.95 -5.16
C ALA A 46 13.30 5.81 -3.97
N ARG A 47 14.61 5.88 -3.72
CA ARG A 47 15.19 6.71 -2.64
C ARG A 47 14.94 8.19 -2.86
N ALA A 48 15.11 8.68 -4.08
CA ALA A 48 14.86 10.08 -4.42
C ALA A 48 13.38 10.46 -4.16
N ALA A 49 12.45 9.57 -4.49
CA ALA A 49 11.03 9.81 -4.23
C ALA A 49 10.67 9.71 -2.73
N LEU A 50 11.29 8.80 -1.97
CA LEU A 50 11.13 8.74 -0.51
C LEU A 50 11.66 10.02 0.17
N ALA A 51 12.82 10.51 -0.24
CA ALA A 51 13.36 11.78 0.24
C ALA A 51 12.42 12.95 -0.10
N ALA A 52 11.92 13.01 -1.33
CA ALA A 52 10.96 14.04 -1.74
C ALA A 52 9.65 13.97 -0.92
N MET A 53 9.16 12.77 -0.59
CA MET A 53 8.01 12.61 0.32
C MET A 53 8.30 13.16 1.71
N ALA A 54 9.47 12.82 2.29
CA ALA A 54 9.86 13.30 3.62
C ALA A 54 9.93 14.84 3.70
N GLU A 55 10.33 15.50 2.61
CA GLU A 55 10.35 16.96 2.52
C GLU A 55 8.94 17.56 2.34
N GLU A 56 8.06 16.92 1.55
CA GLU A 56 6.74 17.47 1.21
C GLU A 56 5.64 17.23 2.25
N VAL A 57 5.73 16.16 3.04
CA VAL A 57 4.65 15.73 3.95
C VAL A 57 5.17 15.29 5.31
N ARG A 58 4.65 15.94 6.35
CA ARG A 58 4.88 15.56 7.76
C ARG A 58 3.89 14.53 8.30
N ARG A 59 2.91 14.13 7.49
CA ARG A 59 1.90 13.14 7.86
C ARG A 59 2.36 11.76 7.41
N PRO A 60 1.96 10.68 8.12
CA PRO A 60 2.23 9.33 7.69
C PRO A 60 1.71 9.06 6.27
N TYR A 61 2.43 8.22 5.54
CA TYR A 61 2.10 7.82 4.18
C TYR A 61 2.42 6.34 3.96
N GLY A 62 1.95 5.78 2.84
CA GLY A 62 2.20 4.38 2.51
C GLY A 62 3.19 4.19 1.37
N VAL A 63 3.66 2.95 1.22
CA VAL A 63 4.46 2.51 0.06
C VAL A 63 3.90 1.25 -0.56
N ARG A 64 4.07 1.08 -1.88
CA ARG A 64 3.84 -0.19 -2.56
C ARG A 64 5.17 -0.85 -2.88
N VAL A 65 5.38 -2.05 -2.34
CA VAL A 65 6.57 -2.88 -2.57
C VAL A 65 6.22 -4.00 -3.53
N SER A 66 6.70 -3.87 -4.77
CA SER A 66 6.60 -4.94 -5.76
C SER A 66 7.69 -6.00 -5.56
N ALA A 67 7.54 -7.17 -6.19
CA ALA A 67 8.60 -8.18 -6.26
C ALA A 67 9.90 -7.69 -6.89
N ARG A 68 9.84 -6.60 -7.67
CA ARG A 68 10.98 -5.98 -8.34
C ARG A 68 11.56 -4.81 -7.56
N CYS A 69 10.98 -4.50 -6.40
CA CYS A 69 11.47 -3.41 -5.56
C CYS A 69 12.88 -3.75 -5.04
N PRO A 70 13.88 -2.93 -5.36
CA PRO A 70 15.26 -3.20 -4.97
C PRO A 70 15.59 -2.73 -3.55
N LEU A 71 14.69 -1.99 -2.89
CA LEU A 71 14.91 -1.49 -1.55
C LEU A 71 14.55 -2.55 -0.49
N PRO A 72 15.46 -2.83 0.46
CA PRO A 72 15.13 -3.66 1.61
C PRO A 72 14.24 -2.89 2.59
N PRO A 73 13.50 -3.60 3.47
CA PRO A 73 12.58 -2.98 4.42
C PRO A 73 13.24 -2.01 5.40
N THR A 74 14.51 -2.25 5.71
CA THR A 74 15.32 -1.42 6.62
C THR A 74 15.62 -0.03 6.06
N GLU A 75 15.42 0.18 4.76
CA GLU A 75 15.58 1.48 4.11
C GLU A 75 14.27 2.28 4.02
N LEU A 76 13.16 1.75 4.55
CA LEU A 76 11.89 2.48 4.60
C LEU A 76 11.93 3.51 5.75
N PRO A 77 11.57 4.79 5.49
CA PRO A 77 11.48 5.81 6.54
C PRO A 77 10.42 5.48 7.60
N GLU A 78 10.62 5.94 8.84
CA GLU A 78 9.64 5.77 9.94
C GLU A 78 8.27 6.41 9.64
N ALA A 79 8.23 7.40 8.75
CA ALA A 79 6.98 8.02 8.30
C ALA A 79 6.09 7.08 7.44
N VAL A 80 6.63 5.94 7.01
CA VAL A 80 5.89 4.90 6.30
C VAL A 80 5.14 4.03 7.31
N ASP A 81 3.82 4.19 7.39
CA ASP A 81 2.96 3.43 8.31
C ASP A 81 2.21 2.27 7.63
N THR A 82 2.12 2.31 6.31
CA THR A 82 1.29 1.41 5.50
C THR A 82 2.13 0.83 4.37
N VAL A 83 2.19 -0.51 4.28
CA VAL A 83 2.91 -1.21 3.21
C VAL A 83 1.95 -2.08 2.42
N ILE A 84 1.84 -1.81 1.12
CA ILE A 84 1.12 -2.66 0.17
C ILE A 84 2.12 -3.59 -0.50
N THR A 85 2.00 -4.88 -0.26
CA THR A 85 2.85 -5.90 -0.90
C THR A 85 2.13 -6.52 -2.10
N THR A 86 2.89 -6.80 -3.15
CA THR A 86 2.44 -7.75 -4.19
C THR A 86 2.75 -9.18 -3.73
N PRO A 87 2.09 -10.22 -4.25
CA PRO A 87 2.26 -11.62 -3.79
C PRO A 87 3.69 -12.17 -3.76
N ASN A 88 4.66 -11.47 -4.36
CA ASN A 88 6.08 -11.80 -4.34
C ASN A 88 6.99 -10.62 -3.91
N GLY A 89 6.41 -9.52 -3.41
CA GLY A 89 7.13 -8.36 -2.88
C GLY A 89 7.44 -8.56 -1.41
N SER A 90 8.68 -8.93 -1.08
CA SER A 90 9.09 -9.09 0.31
C SER A 90 9.48 -7.74 0.91
N ALA A 91 8.56 -7.11 1.63
CA ALA A 91 8.84 -5.98 2.52
C ALA A 91 9.23 -6.42 3.95
N GLY A 92 9.59 -7.69 4.15
CA GLY A 92 10.00 -8.26 5.43
C GLY A 92 9.44 -9.66 5.64
N GLY A 93 10.30 -10.60 6.03
CA GLY A 93 9.91 -11.96 6.38
C GLY A 93 9.25 -12.01 7.76
N GLY A 94 7.98 -12.37 7.79
CA GLY A 94 7.23 -12.81 8.96
C GLY A 94 6.04 -13.65 8.49
N PRO A 95 5.69 -14.76 9.15
CA PRO A 95 4.61 -15.64 8.70
C PRO A 95 3.25 -14.99 8.99
N GLY A 96 2.81 -14.10 8.12
CA GLY A 96 1.41 -13.71 8.05
C GLY A 96 0.63 -14.88 7.48
N SER A 97 -0.15 -15.58 8.30
CA SER A 97 -1.03 -16.70 7.93
C SER A 97 -2.23 -16.29 7.06
N GLY A 98 -2.15 -15.15 6.37
CA GLY A 98 -3.15 -14.72 5.40
C GLY A 98 -3.09 -15.63 4.19
N ARG A 99 -4.09 -16.52 4.04
CA ARG A 99 -4.31 -17.19 2.75
C ARG A 99 -4.47 -16.11 1.69
N ALA A 100 -3.69 -16.19 0.61
CA ALA A 100 -3.95 -15.42 -0.59
C ALA A 100 -5.40 -15.70 -1.04
N CYS A 101 -6.29 -14.70 -0.97
CA CYS A 101 -7.60 -14.82 -1.60
C CYS A 101 -7.32 -14.96 -3.12
N SER A 102 -7.74 -16.09 -3.70
CA SER A 102 -7.56 -16.37 -5.14
C SER A 102 -8.13 -15.21 -5.96
N PRO A 103 -7.44 -14.73 -7.01
CA PRO A 103 -7.80 -13.53 -7.75
C PRO A 103 -9.01 -13.72 -8.66
N ARG A 104 -9.82 -14.78 -8.51
CA ARG A 104 -10.97 -15.00 -9.39
C ARG A 104 -12.11 -14.06 -8.95
N PRO A 105 -12.43 -13.00 -9.71
CA PRO A 105 -13.59 -12.17 -9.39
C PRO A 105 -14.86 -13.03 -9.47
N PRO A 106 -15.82 -12.85 -8.55
CA PRO A 106 -17.12 -13.51 -8.68
C PRO A 106 -17.82 -13.04 -9.96
N PRO A 107 -18.74 -13.84 -10.54
CA PRO A 107 -19.58 -13.37 -11.64
C PRO A 107 -20.38 -12.14 -11.21
N PRO A 108 -20.73 -11.23 -12.15
CA PRO A 108 -21.33 -9.93 -11.85
C PRO A 108 -22.70 -10.01 -11.15
N SER A 109 -23.33 -11.20 -11.14
CA SER A 109 -24.62 -11.45 -10.50
C SER A 109 -24.56 -11.70 -8.99
N ARG A 110 -23.37 -11.71 -8.37
CA ARG A 110 -23.22 -11.95 -6.93
C ARG A 110 -22.68 -10.72 -6.21
N PRO A 111 -23.34 -10.28 -5.12
CA PRO A 111 -22.79 -9.21 -4.28
C PRO A 111 -21.44 -9.65 -3.72
N TRP A 112 -20.51 -8.70 -3.67
CA TRP A 112 -19.17 -8.95 -3.15
C TRP A 112 -19.24 -9.40 -1.69
N THR A 113 -18.76 -10.63 -1.43
CA THR A 113 -18.66 -11.18 -0.08
C THR A 113 -17.22 -11.07 0.40
N PRO A 114 -16.92 -10.32 1.47
CA PRO A 114 -15.57 -10.30 2.03
C PRO A 114 -15.17 -11.72 2.51
N CYS A 115 -13.89 -12.07 2.33
CA CYS A 115 -13.31 -13.29 2.92
C CYS A 115 -13.61 -13.25 4.44
N GLY A 116 -14.31 -14.26 4.97
CA GLY A 116 -14.72 -14.30 6.38
C GLY A 116 -13.54 -14.36 7.35
N PRO A 117 -13.71 -14.00 8.63
CA PRO A 117 -12.62 -14.04 9.61
C PRO A 117 -12.08 -15.47 9.75
N ALA A 118 -10.76 -15.58 9.96
CA ALA A 118 -10.11 -16.84 10.24
C ALA A 118 -10.75 -17.48 11.49
N ARG A 119 -11.27 -18.71 11.35
CA ARG A 119 -11.71 -19.49 12.51
C ARG A 119 -10.46 -19.87 13.31
N THR A 120 -10.34 -19.35 14.53
CA THR A 120 -9.41 -19.86 15.53
C THR A 120 -9.87 -21.26 15.94
N GLY A 121 -9.04 -22.27 15.66
CA GLY A 121 -9.15 -23.62 16.22
C GLY A 121 -7.96 -23.87 17.13
#